data_AF-A0A453GB59-F1
#
_entry.id   AF-A0A453GB59-F1
#
_cell.length_a   1.000
_cell.length_b   1.000
_cell.length_c   1.000
_cell.angle_alpha   90.00
_cell.angle_beta   90.00
_cell.angle_gamma   90.00
#
_symmetry.space_group_name_H-M   'P 1'
#
loop_
_entity.id
_entity.type
_entity.pdbx_description
1 polymer ?
#
loop_
_entity_poly.entity_id
_entity_poly.type
_entity_poly.pdbx_seq_one_letter_code
_entity_poly.pdbx_strand_id
1 'polypeptide(L)'
;MDPSNGSYIIYTSRQFTNTLDSELFQTARMSPSSLRYFGIGLKNGMYSVVLQFAEIFFPDDETWKSVGKRIFNIYIQGDLKETDFDIKKQTNGKSYTVIQRQYTVEVMNNFIDIHLFWAGKGTCCIPEQGFYGPSISALSVSSYGSNGEGDSGSQRNSTISRTGLVVGVVVCVAVLGFLAFAGAFVWRQKRRRLEVEMEELFTIVGRPNIFSYGEIKSATDSFSLSNILGRGGYGPVYKGK
;
A
#
# COMPACT_ATOMS: atom_id res chain seq x y z
N MET A 1 -16.03 -15.45 -15.70
CA MET A 1 -17.37 -14.87 -15.56
C MET A 1 -17.53 -14.56 -14.09
N ASP A 2 -17.73 -13.29 -13.78
CA ASP A 2 -17.75 -12.80 -12.41
C ASP A 2 -19.11 -13.11 -11.75
N PRO A 3 -19.18 -13.21 -10.41
CA PRO A 3 -20.44 -13.44 -9.71
C PRO A 3 -21.45 -12.34 -10.03
N SER A 4 -22.72 -12.70 -10.20
CA SER A 4 -23.84 -11.81 -10.56
C SER A 4 -23.97 -10.57 -9.66
N ASN A 5 -23.57 -10.69 -8.39
CA ASN A 5 -23.65 -9.64 -7.39
C ASN A 5 -22.29 -8.95 -7.10
N GLY A 6 -21.23 -9.30 -7.85
CA GLY A 6 -19.87 -8.77 -7.67
C GLY A 6 -19.17 -9.14 -6.34
N SER A 7 -19.88 -9.80 -5.42
CA SER A 7 -19.34 -10.21 -4.12
C SER A 7 -18.58 -11.54 -4.23
N TYR A 8 -17.32 -11.53 -3.78
CA TYR A 8 -16.48 -12.72 -3.62
C TYR A 8 -16.58 -13.31 -2.20
N ILE A 9 -17.62 -12.94 -1.46
CA ILE A 9 -17.91 -13.41 -0.11
C ILE A 9 -19.26 -14.11 -0.13
N ILE A 10 -19.29 -15.34 0.38
CA ILE A 10 -20.50 -16.13 0.61
C ILE A 10 -20.79 -16.18 2.11
N TYR A 11 -22.08 -16.16 2.44
CA TYR A 11 -22.58 -16.14 3.82
C TYR A 11 -23.68 -17.16 4.02
N THR A 12 -23.73 -17.76 5.22
CA THR A 12 -24.83 -18.59 5.69
C THR A 12 -25.02 -18.41 7.20
N SER A 13 -26.26 -18.44 7.68
CA SER A 13 -26.57 -18.37 9.11
C SER A 13 -26.61 -19.76 9.79
N ARG A 14 -26.20 -20.81 9.08
CA ARG A 14 -26.19 -22.18 9.61
C ARG A 14 -25.11 -22.37 10.69
N GLN A 15 -25.36 -23.36 11.55
CA GLN A 15 -24.40 -23.83 12.52
C GLN A 15 -23.44 -24.83 11.91
N PHE A 16 -22.19 -24.82 12.37
CA PHE A 16 -21.12 -25.66 11.88
C PHE A 16 -20.73 -26.72 12.90
N THR A 17 -20.43 -27.91 12.40
CA THR A 17 -19.91 -29.02 13.22
C THR A 17 -18.39 -29.12 13.09
N ASN A 18 -17.76 -29.82 14.04
CA ASN A 18 -16.30 -29.97 14.12
C ASN A 18 -15.54 -28.65 14.39
N THR A 19 -16.22 -27.70 15.04
CA THR A 19 -15.64 -26.43 15.52
C THR A 19 -16.35 -25.99 16.81
N LEU A 20 -15.65 -25.23 17.65
CA LEU A 20 -16.24 -24.51 18.78
C LEU A 20 -16.65 -23.08 18.42
N ASP A 21 -16.06 -22.54 17.36
CA ASP A 21 -16.36 -21.22 16.81
C ASP A 21 -17.12 -21.40 15.51
N SER A 22 -18.44 -21.48 15.59
CA SER A 22 -19.29 -21.62 14.41
C SER A 22 -19.43 -20.32 13.62
N GLU A 23 -19.24 -19.17 14.26
CA GLU A 23 -19.42 -17.85 13.64
C GLU A 23 -18.33 -17.59 12.58
N LEU A 24 -17.09 -18.00 12.87
CA LEU A 24 -15.97 -17.93 11.93
C LEU A 24 -16.28 -18.57 10.56
N PHE A 25 -17.07 -19.64 10.54
CA PHE A 25 -17.37 -20.40 9.33
C PHE A 25 -18.65 -19.98 8.61
N GLN A 26 -19.41 -19.05 9.18
CA GLN A 26 -20.60 -18.49 8.51
C GLN A 26 -20.25 -17.71 7.25
N THR A 27 -18.99 -17.26 7.12
CA THR A 27 -18.50 -16.59 5.93
C THR A 27 -17.36 -17.37 5.28
N ALA A 28 -17.26 -17.27 3.96
CA ALA A 28 -16.10 -17.74 3.22
C ALA A 28 -15.82 -16.82 2.03
N ARG A 29 -14.54 -16.67 1.68
CA ARG A 29 -14.15 -16.06 0.41
C ARG A 29 -14.23 -17.10 -0.68
N MET A 30 -14.68 -16.70 -1.86
CA MET A 30 -14.79 -17.56 -3.04
C MET A 30 -14.36 -16.81 -4.29
N SER A 31 -13.92 -17.56 -5.30
CA SER A 31 -13.68 -17.02 -6.64
C SER A 31 -14.10 -18.05 -7.68
N PRO A 32 -14.60 -17.64 -8.86
CA PRO A 32 -14.88 -18.58 -9.96
C PRO A 32 -13.64 -19.35 -10.44
N SER A 33 -12.44 -18.77 -10.29
CA SER A 33 -11.23 -19.28 -10.94
C SER A 33 -10.05 -19.45 -9.98
N SER A 34 -9.76 -18.46 -9.15
CA SER A 34 -8.55 -18.45 -8.33
C SER A 34 -8.69 -17.55 -7.10
N LEU A 35 -8.18 -18.02 -5.97
CA LEU A 35 -7.91 -17.21 -4.78
C LEU A 35 -6.41 -17.30 -4.48
N ARG A 36 -5.75 -16.15 -4.36
CA ARG A 36 -4.31 -16.09 -4.06
C ARG A 36 -4.04 -15.15 -2.90
N TYR A 37 -3.23 -15.61 -1.95
CA TYR A 37 -2.91 -14.90 -0.71
C TYR A 37 -1.40 -14.80 -0.57
N PHE A 38 -0.92 -13.60 -0.22
CA PHE A 38 0.48 -13.34 0.03
C PHE A 38 0.68 -12.90 1.49
N GLY A 39 1.56 -13.57 2.21
CA GLY A 39 2.12 -13.04 3.46
C GLY A 39 3.49 -12.46 3.15
N ILE A 40 3.71 -11.17 3.39
CA ILE A 40 4.95 -10.45 3.05
C ILE A 40 5.64 -10.02 4.35
N GLY A 41 6.98 -9.99 4.34
CA GLY A 41 7.77 -9.59 5.51
C GLY A 41 7.92 -10.68 6.56
N LEU A 42 7.70 -11.93 6.18
CA LEU A 42 7.96 -13.09 7.05
C LEU A 42 9.47 -13.28 7.21
N LYS A 43 9.91 -13.83 8.35
CA LYS A 43 11.29 -14.26 8.49
C LYS A 43 11.49 -15.52 7.65
N ASN A 44 12.69 -15.73 7.15
CA ASN A 44 12.99 -17.00 6.50
C ASN A 44 13.02 -18.13 7.54
N GLY A 45 12.44 -19.26 7.19
CA GLY A 45 12.33 -20.41 8.08
C GLY A 45 11.11 -21.26 7.79
N MET A 46 10.88 -22.24 8.67
CA MET A 46 9.77 -23.17 8.55
C MET A 46 8.49 -22.57 9.13
N TYR A 47 7.39 -22.69 8.40
CA TYR A 47 6.06 -22.23 8.81
C TYR A 47 5.03 -23.35 8.71
N SER A 48 4.08 -23.33 9.64
CA SER A 48 2.84 -24.10 9.58
C SER A 48 1.76 -23.24 8.94
N VAL A 49 1.22 -23.71 7.82
CA VAL A 49 0.08 -23.11 7.13
C VAL A 49 -1.15 -23.97 7.43
N VAL A 50 -2.16 -23.37 8.06
CA VAL A 50 -3.44 -24.02 8.30
C VAL A 50 -4.49 -23.36 7.43
N LEU A 51 -5.10 -24.14 6.54
CA LEU A 51 -6.23 -23.72 5.72
C LEU A 51 -7.50 -24.37 6.27
N GLN A 52 -8.54 -23.58 6.49
CA GLN A 52 -9.79 -24.02 7.09
C GLN A 52 -10.93 -23.82 6.11
N PHE A 53 -11.67 -24.91 5.88
CA PHE A 53 -12.73 -24.97 4.88
C PHE A 53 -14.02 -25.50 5.48
N ALA A 54 -15.13 -25.04 4.93
CA ALA A 54 -16.43 -25.68 5.06
C ALA A 54 -17.22 -25.43 3.77
N GLU A 55 -17.98 -26.43 3.31
CA GLU A 55 -18.89 -26.23 2.18
C GLU A 55 -20.19 -25.63 2.69
N ILE A 56 -20.49 -24.41 2.23
CA ILE A 56 -21.63 -23.61 2.69
C ILE A 56 -22.59 -23.27 1.55
N PHE A 57 -22.16 -23.45 0.30
CA PHE A 57 -22.91 -23.09 -0.89
C PHE A 57 -23.65 -24.29 -1.49
N PHE A 58 -23.02 -25.47 -1.43
CA PHE A 58 -23.60 -26.73 -1.87
C PHE A 58 -24.11 -27.54 -0.67
N PRO A 59 -25.37 -27.36 -0.23
CA PRO A 59 -25.92 -28.11 0.90
C PRO A 59 -25.92 -29.62 0.62
N ASP A 60 -26.20 -30.39 1.66
CA ASP A 60 -26.33 -31.86 1.63
C ASP A 60 -27.79 -32.31 1.79
N ASP A 61 -28.75 -31.38 1.63
CA ASP A 61 -30.16 -31.69 1.56
C ASP A 61 -30.57 -32.30 0.20
N GLU A 62 -31.76 -32.89 0.14
CA GLU A 62 -32.31 -33.54 -1.07
C GLU A 62 -32.78 -32.52 -2.12
N THR A 63 -32.06 -31.40 -2.29
CA THR A 63 -32.34 -30.38 -3.30
C THR A 63 -31.38 -30.49 -4.48
N TRP A 64 -31.78 -29.97 -5.64
CA TRP A 64 -30.91 -29.93 -6.83
C TRP A 64 -29.58 -29.20 -6.61
N LYS A 65 -29.50 -28.32 -5.59
CA LYS A 65 -28.27 -27.60 -5.22
C LYS A 65 -27.19 -28.53 -4.66
N SER A 66 -27.58 -29.64 -4.03
CA SER A 66 -26.64 -30.57 -3.39
C SER A 66 -25.80 -31.40 -4.37
N VAL A 67 -26.24 -31.44 -5.64
CA VAL A 67 -25.54 -32.07 -6.77
C VAL A 67 -24.29 -31.28 -7.19
N GLY A 68 -24.19 -30.01 -6.78
CA GLY A 68 -23.03 -29.17 -7.03
C GLY A 68 -21.73 -29.75 -6.45
N LYS A 69 -20.64 -29.61 -7.21
CA LYS A 69 -19.31 -30.09 -6.82
C LYS A 69 -18.29 -28.97 -6.95
N ARG A 70 -17.64 -28.65 -5.83
CA ARG A 70 -16.52 -27.71 -5.75
C ARG A 70 -15.22 -28.49 -5.73
N ILE A 71 -14.41 -28.33 -6.77
CA ILE A 71 -13.15 -29.07 -6.92
C ILE A 71 -12.06 -28.08 -7.34
N PHE A 72 -11.00 -27.95 -6.54
CA PHE A 72 -9.89 -27.05 -6.84
C PHE A 72 -8.56 -27.62 -6.37
N ASN A 73 -7.46 -27.08 -6.88
CA ASN A 73 -6.12 -27.44 -6.45
C ASN A 73 -5.63 -26.46 -5.38
N ILE A 74 -4.80 -26.96 -4.46
CA ILE A 74 -4.14 -26.17 -3.42
C ILE A 74 -2.65 -26.13 -3.73
N TYR A 75 -2.13 -24.92 -3.96
CA TYR A 75 -0.71 -24.64 -4.11
C TYR A 75 -0.21 -23.81 -2.94
N ILE A 76 0.99 -24.12 -2.45
CA ILE A 76 1.69 -23.30 -1.44
C ILE A 76 3.14 -23.14 -1.88
N GLN A 77 3.62 -21.90 -1.97
CA GLN A 77 4.93 -21.54 -2.54
C GLN A 77 5.14 -22.08 -3.97
N GLY A 78 4.07 -22.18 -4.75
CA GLY A 78 4.09 -22.75 -6.10
C GLY A 78 4.03 -24.29 -6.16
N ASP A 79 4.25 -24.98 -5.05
CA ASP A 79 4.14 -26.44 -4.98
C ASP A 79 2.68 -26.88 -4.92
N LEU A 80 2.30 -27.86 -5.75
CA LEU A 80 0.99 -28.52 -5.67
C LEU A 80 0.94 -29.39 -4.40
N LYS A 81 0.16 -28.97 -3.40
CA LYS A 81 -0.04 -29.71 -2.15
C LYS A 81 -1.24 -30.65 -2.20
N GLU A 82 -2.34 -30.23 -2.81
CA GLU A 82 -3.51 -31.10 -3.05
C GLU A 82 -4.07 -30.87 -4.45
N THR A 83 -4.33 -31.96 -5.17
CA THR A 83 -5.01 -31.96 -6.47
C THR A 83 -6.46 -32.38 -6.30
N ASP A 84 -7.35 -31.79 -7.09
CA ASP A 84 -8.79 -32.11 -7.10
C ASP A 84 -9.43 -32.13 -5.70
N PHE A 85 -9.05 -31.17 -4.86
CA PHE A 85 -9.56 -31.04 -3.51
C PHE A 85 -11.04 -30.68 -3.54
N ASP A 86 -11.85 -31.59 -2.98
CA ASP A 86 -13.30 -31.47 -2.82
C ASP A 86 -13.62 -31.45 -1.32
N ILE A 87 -14.15 -30.32 -0.86
CA ILE A 87 -14.46 -30.07 0.56
C ILE A 87 -15.50 -31.08 1.07
N LYS A 88 -16.59 -31.31 0.32
CA LYS A 88 -17.64 -32.27 0.72
C LYS A 88 -17.10 -33.70 0.73
N LYS A 89 -16.19 -34.03 -0.18
CA LYS A 89 -15.56 -35.37 -0.18
C LYS A 89 -14.78 -35.63 1.11
N GLN A 90 -14.16 -34.61 1.72
CA GLN A 90 -13.44 -34.75 2.99
C GLN A 90 -14.36 -34.94 4.20
N THR A 91 -15.64 -34.57 4.09
CA THR A 91 -16.64 -34.64 5.16
C THR A 91 -17.68 -35.74 4.91
N ASN A 92 -17.33 -36.76 4.12
CA ASN A 92 -18.24 -37.85 3.71
C ASN A 92 -19.55 -37.33 3.09
N GLY A 93 -19.47 -36.25 2.33
CA GLY A 93 -20.60 -35.62 1.64
C GLY A 93 -21.36 -34.58 2.48
N LYS A 94 -20.99 -34.37 3.75
CA LYS A 94 -21.70 -33.45 4.65
C LYS A 94 -21.35 -32.00 4.38
N SER A 95 -22.36 -31.14 4.41
CA SER A 95 -22.15 -29.68 4.35
C SER A 95 -22.03 -29.11 5.76
N TYR A 96 -21.61 -27.85 5.89
CA TYR A 96 -21.52 -27.16 7.20
C TYR A 96 -20.67 -27.93 8.24
N THR A 97 -19.66 -28.67 7.76
CA THR A 97 -18.72 -29.43 8.58
C THR A 97 -17.33 -28.88 8.32
N VAL A 98 -16.64 -28.49 9.38
CA VAL A 98 -15.32 -27.85 9.27
C VAL A 98 -14.24 -28.90 9.03
N ILE A 99 -13.34 -28.59 8.09
CA ILE A 99 -12.11 -29.34 7.85
C ILE A 99 -10.91 -28.41 7.91
N GLN A 100 -9.81 -28.92 8.44
CA GLN A 100 -8.53 -28.21 8.51
C GLN A 100 -7.49 -28.98 7.72
N ARG A 101 -6.70 -28.25 6.94
CA ARG A 101 -5.53 -28.76 6.22
C ARG A 101 -4.30 -28.03 6.71
N GLN A 102 -3.34 -28.80 7.20
CA GLN A 102 -2.10 -28.28 7.74
C GLN A 102 -0.93 -28.69 6.86
N TYR A 103 -0.10 -27.72 6.50
CA TYR A 103 1.09 -27.94 5.69
C TYR A 103 2.28 -27.25 6.34
N THR A 104 3.40 -27.94 6.35
CA THR A 104 4.69 -27.35 6.73
C THR A 104 5.39 -26.90 5.47
N VAL A 105 5.79 -25.62 5.41
CA VAL A 105 6.47 -25.04 4.25
C VAL A 105 7.64 -24.17 4.68
N GLU A 106 8.65 -24.10 3.82
CA GLU A 106 9.80 -23.23 4.02
C GLU A 106 9.57 -21.87 3.34
N VAL A 107 9.89 -20.80 4.06
CA VAL A 107 9.90 -19.42 3.55
C VAL A 107 11.35 -19.02 3.32
N MET A 108 11.71 -18.70 2.08
CA MET A 108 13.07 -18.32 1.67
C MET A 108 13.22 -16.85 1.25
N ASN A 109 12.14 -16.22 0.80
CA ASN A 109 12.18 -14.88 0.20
C ASN A 109 11.38 -13.86 1.02
N ASN A 110 11.27 -14.07 2.33
CA ASN A 110 10.46 -13.26 3.24
C ASN A 110 8.97 -13.16 2.85
N PHE A 111 8.50 -14.05 1.98
CA PHE A 111 7.09 -14.12 1.61
C PHE A 111 6.61 -15.56 1.50
N ILE A 112 5.30 -15.71 1.68
CA ILE A 112 4.57 -16.94 1.44
C ILE A 112 3.45 -16.67 0.44
N ASP A 113 3.28 -17.58 -0.51
CA ASP A 113 2.20 -17.57 -1.50
C ASP A 113 1.30 -18.79 -1.29
N ILE A 114 -0.01 -18.56 -1.13
CA ILE A 114 -1.03 -19.61 -1.05
C ILE A 114 -1.99 -19.37 -2.22
N HIS A 115 -2.12 -20.36 -3.10
CA HIS A 115 -2.92 -20.25 -4.31
C HIS A 115 -3.90 -21.42 -4.41
N LEU A 116 -5.19 -21.10 -4.34
CA LEU A 116 -6.28 -22.02 -4.59
C LEU A 116 -6.75 -21.81 -6.03
N PHE A 117 -6.76 -22.85 -6.84
CA PHE A 117 -6.98 -22.72 -8.29
C PHE A 117 -8.00 -23.73 -8.80
N TRP A 118 -9.00 -23.24 -9.53
CA TRP A 118 -9.98 -24.07 -10.22
C TRP A 118 -9.46 -24.49 -11.60
N ALA A 119 -9.10 -25.76 -11.73
CA ALA A 119 -8.57 -26.33 -12.98
C ALA A 119 -9.66 -26.81 -13.96
N GLY A 120 -10.89 -26.31 -13.85
CA GLY A 120 -11.99 -26.65 -14.76
C GLY A 120 -12.82 -27.89 -14.38
N LYS A 121 -12.66 -28.43 -13.16
CA LYS A 121 -13.39 -29.61 -12.67
C LYS A 121 -14.52 -29.25 -11.71
N GLY A 122 -15.50 -30.14 -11.56
CA GLY A 122 -16.69 -29.90 -10.74
C GLY A 122 -17.84 -29.33 -11.57
N THR A 123 -18.71 -28.53 -10.96
CA THR A 123 -19.88 -27.94 -11.62
C THR A 123 -19.66 -26.46 -11.91
N CYS A 124 -20.03 -25.91 -13.07
CA CYS A 124 -19.84 -24.48 -13.39
C CYS A 124 -21.04 -23.57 -13.05
N CYS A 125 -22.20 -24.16 -12.88
CA CYS A 125 -23.45 -23.46 -13.18
C CYS A 125 -24.59 -23.88 -12.25
N ILE A 126 -24.24 -24.57 -11.17
CA ILE A 126 -25.14 -25.00 -10.11
C ILE A 126 -24.60 -24.37 -8.82
N PRO A 127 -25.47 -23.86 -7.93
CA PRO A 127 -26.79 -23.31 -8.23
C PRO A 127 -26.75 -22.02 -9.05
N GLU A 128 -25.64 -21.27 -9.00
CA GLU A 128 -25.46 -20.01 -9.72
C GLU A 128 -24.08 -19.96 -10.37
N GLN A 129 -23.99 -19.30 -11.52
CA GLN A 129 -22.73 -19.14 -12.24
C GLN A 129 -21.74 -18.27 -11.45
N GLY A 130 -20.48 -18.68 -11.45
CA GLY A 130 -19.39 -17.96 -10.77
C GLY A 130 -19.11 -18.46 -9.35
N PHE A 131 -20.00 -19.25 -8.75
CA PHE A 131 -19.86 -19.69 -7.36
C PHE A 131 -19.17 -21.04 -7.17
N TYR A 132 -18.48 -21.55 -8.18
CA TYR A 132 -18.00 -22.93 -8.24
C TYR A 132 -16.51 -23.15 -8.04
N GLY A 133 -15.69 -22.10 -8.09
CA GLY A 133 -14.24 -22.23 -7.96
C GLY A 133 -13.81 -22.43 -6.50
N PRO A 134 -12.57 -22.10 -6.13
CA PRO A 134 -12.11 -22.28 -4.75
C PRO A 134 -12.92 -21.45 -3.75
N SER A 135 -13.12 -22.00 -2.56
CA SER A 135 -13.64 -21.29 -1.40
C SER A 135 -12.81 -21.59 -0.16
N ILE A 136 -12.67 -20.62 0.76
CA ILE A 136 -11.95 -20.78 2.03
C ILE A 136 -12.58 -19.89 3.11
N SER A 137 -12.75 -20.44 4.30
CA SER A 137 -13.34 -19.71 5.44
C SER A 137 -12.27 -18.96 6.22
N ALA A 138 -11.18 -19.64 6.58
CA ALA A 138 -10.09 -19.04 7.32
C ALA A 138 -8.74 -19.65 6.92
N LEU A 139 -7.68 -18.90 7.14
CA LEU A 139 -6.30 -19.37 7.02
C LEU A 139 -5.45 -18.79 8.13
N SER A 140 -4.43 -19.51 8.56
CA SER A 140 -3.41 -19.00 9.48
C SER A 140 -2.03 -19.48 9.05
N VAL A 141 -1.03 -18.66 9.33
CA VAL A 141 0.38 -18.94 9.06
C VAL A 141 1.16 -18.63 10.33
N SER A 142 1.82 -19.63 10.89
CA SER A 142 2.60 -19.51 12.12
C SER A 142 3.98 -20.12 11.97
N SER A 143 4.98 -19.63 12.72
CA SER A 143 6.33 -20.20 12.68
C SER A 143 6.29 -21.64 13.19
N TYR A 144 6.87 -22.58 12.43
CA TYR A 144 6.95 -23.99 12.80
C TYR A 144 7.86 -24.13 14.03
N GLY A 145 7.35 -24.75 15.10
CA GLY A 145 8.09 -24.94 16.35
C GLY A 145 7.93 -23.84 17.41
N SER A 146 7.12 -22.81 17.16
CA SER A 146 6.65 -21.91 18.23
C SER A 146 5.34 -22.46 18.82
N ASN A 147 5.42 -23.65 19.41
CA ASN A 147 4.30 -24.16 20.20
C ASN A 147 4.26 -23.38 21.52
N GLY A 148 3.39 -22.39 21.59
CA GLY A 148 2.70 -22.04 22.83
C GLY A 148 3.54 -21.46 23.97
N GLU A 149 4.62 -20.73 23.70
CA GLU A 149 5.00 -19.66 24.62
C GLU A 149 4.30 -18.41 24.10
N GLY A 150 3.22 -18.01 24.77
CA GLY A 150 2.61 -16.73 24.50
C GLY A 150 3.71 -15.68 24.55
N ASP A 151 4.00 -15.05 23.41
CA ASP A 151 4.64 -13.75 23.38
C ASP A 151 3.62 -12.76 23.95
N SER A 152 3.39 -12.89 25.27
CA SER A 152 3.18 -11.76 26.14
C SER A 152 4.26 -10.81 25.70
N GLY A 153 3.86 -9.76 25.01
CA GLY A 153 4.74 -8.67 24.62
C GLY A 153 5.39 -8.13 25.88
N SER A 154 6.47 -8.77 26.30
CA SER A 154 7.52 -8.16 27.05
C SER A 154 7.98 -7.09 26.09
N GLN A 155 7.56 -5.86 26.40
CA GLN A 155 8.32 -4.69 26.02
C GLN A 155 9.77 -5.00 26.42
N ARG A 156 10.52 -5.58 25.49
CA ARG A 156 11.95 -5.41 25.44
C ARG A 156 12.12 -3.93 25.24
N ASN A 157 12.16 -3.22 26.37
CA ASN A 157 12.94 -2.02 26.51
C ASN A 157 14.33 -2.42 26.04
N SER A 158 14.57 -2.29 24.74
CA SER A 158 15.92 -2.31 24.21
C SER A 158 16.62 -1.19 24.94
N THR A 159 17.46 -1.53 25.91
CA THR A 159 18.50 -0.64 26.37
C THR A 159 19.37 -0.39 25.16
N ILE A 160 19.01 0.67 24.41
CA ILE A 160 19.82 1.22 23.33
C ILE A 160 21.19 1.44 23.95
N SER A 161 22.19 0.71 23.45
CA SER A 161 23.57 0.98 23.82
C SER A 161 23.86 2.43 23.41
N ARG A 162 23.99 3.32 24.41
CA ARG A 162 24.13 4.77 24.22
C ARG A 162 25.29 5.12 23.27
N THR A 163 26.26 4.21 23.11
CA THR A 163 27.40 4.38 22.22
C THR A 163 27.03 4.44 20.73
N GLY A 164 26.08 3.63 20.26
CA GLY A 164 25.70 3.61 18.83
C GLY A 164 24.86 4.81 18.41
N LEU A 165 23.96 5.25 19.30
CA LEU A 165 23.11 6.42 19.06
C LEU A 165 23.92 7.73 19.04
N VAL A 166 24.89 7.86 19.96
CA VAL A 166 25.73 9.06 20.04
C VAL A 166 26.63 9.20 18.80
N VAL A 167 27.24 8.12 18.32
CA VAL A 167 28.05 8.17 17.09
C VAL A 167 27.20 8.52 15.88
N GLY A 168 25.99 7.96 15.75
CA GLY A 168 25.07 8.29 14.66
C GLY A 168 24.65 9.76 14.64
N VAL A 169 24.29 10.33 15.80
CA VAL A 169 23.89 11.74 15.90
C VAL A 169 25.05 12.68 15.58
N VAL A 170 26.26 12.39 16.07
CA VAL A 170 27.44 13.24 15.82
C VAL A 170 27.79 13.27 14.33
N VAL A 171 27.73 12.12 13.64
CA VAL A 171 28.01 12.05 12.20
C VAL A 171 26.96 12.82 11.41
N CYS A 172 25.66 12.67 11.72
CA CYS A 172 24.60 13.39 11.03
C CYS A 172 24.70 14.91 11.24
N VAL A 173 25.00 15.37 12.45
CA VAL A 173 25.16 16.81 12.75
C VAL A 173 26.39 17.38 12.05
N ALA A 174 27.50 16.64 12.01
CA ALA A 174 28.71 17.07 11.31
C ALA A 174 28.48 17.21 9.80
N VAL A 175 27.78 16.25 9.18
CA VAL A 175 27.47 16.27 7.73
C VAL A 175 26.52 17.43 7.41
N LEU A 176 25.45 17.61 8.18
CA LEU A 176 24.51 18.72 7.98
C LEU A 176 25.16 20.08 8.20
N GLY A 177 26.02 20.20 9.22
CA GLY A 177 26.79 21.41 9.48
C GLY A 177 27.76 21.75 8.34
N PHE A 178 28.45 20.75 7.80
CA PHE A 178 29.36 20.92 6.67
C PHE A 178 28.61 21.37 5.41
N LEU A 179 27.46 20.76 5.10
CA LEU A 179 26.62 21.15 3.96
C LEU A 179 26.09 22.58 4.09
N ALA A 180 25.64 22.97 5.29
CA ALA A 180 25.19 24.33 5.55
C ALA A 180 26.33 25.36 5.42
N PHE A 181 27.53 25.03 5.92
CA PHE A 181 28.72 25.89 5.80
C PHE A 181 29.17 26.05 4.35
N ALA A 182 29.23 24.95 3.59
CA ALA A 182 29.55 24.97 2.17
C ALA A 182 28.53 25.79 1.37
N GLY A 183 27.22 25.61 1.63
CA GLY A 183 26.16 26.40 1.03
C GLY A 183 26.28 27.90 1.33
N ALA A 184 26.56 28.27 2.60
CA ALA A 184 26.76 29.66 2.99
C ALA A 184 28.03 30.26 2.37
N PHE A 185 29.11 29.48 2.22
CA PHE A 185 30.33 29.92 1.57
C PHE A 185 30.12 30.17 0.08
N VAL A 186 29.47 29.24 -0.63
CA VAL A 186 29.11 29.40 -2.05
C VAL A 186 28.17 30.59 -2.24
N TRP A 187 27.18 30.77 -1.38
CA TRP A 187 26.29 31.94 -1.44
C TRP A 187 27.05 33.24 -1.23
N ARG A 188 27.92 33.32 -0.21
CA ARG A 188 28.77 34.50 0.02
C ARG A 188 29.67 34.80 -1.17
N GLN A 189 30.26 33.77 -1.79
CA GLN A 189 31.09 33.94 -2.97
C GLN A 189 30.29 34.41 -4.18
N LYS A 190 29.09 33.84 -4.41
CA LYS A 190 28.18 34.26 -5.49
C LYS A 190 27.72 35.71 -5.30
N ARG A 191 27.44 36.12 -4.07
CA ARG A 191 27.01 37.49 -3.78
C ARG A 191 28.12 38.51 -4.05
N ARG A 192 29.36 38.20 -3.70
CA ARG A 192 30.51 39.05 -4.04
C ARG A 192 30.75 39.16 -5.54
N ARG A 193 30.52 38.09 -6.31
CA ARG A 193 30.63 38.15 -7.78
C ARG A 193 29.57 39.04 -8.42
N LEU A 194 28.32 38.98 -7.92
CA LEU A 194 27.23 39.83 -8.41
C LEU A 194 27.46 41.32 -8.13
N GLU A 195 28.04 41.66 -6.98
CA GLU A 195 28.38 43.05 -6.64
C GLU A 195 29.46 43.60 -7.59
N VAL A 196 30.50 42.81 -7.88
CA VAL A 196 31.57 43.17 -8.83
C VAL A 196 31.03 43.28 -10.27
N GLU A 197 30.18 42.34 -10.71
CA GLU A 197 29.57 42.37 -12.04
C GLU A 197 28.63 43.57 -12.21
N MET A 198 27.90 43.95 -11.15
CA MET A 198 27.07 45.15 -11.15
C MET A 198 27.93 46.42 -11.25
N GLU A 199 29.04 46.49 -10.51
CA GLU A 199 29.98 47.62 -10.54
C GLU A 199 30.67 47.77 -11.92
N GLU A 200 31.03 46.66 -12.57
CA GLU A 200 31.54 46.67 -13.95
C GLU A 200 30.48 47.11 -14.96
N LEU A 201 29.21 46.71 -14.80
CA LEU A 201 28.11 47.19 -15.63
C LEU A 201 27.89 48.71 -15.48
N PHE A 202 28.14 49.25 -14.28
CA PHE A 202 28.02 50.68 -13.98
C PHE A 202 29.16 51.54 -14.57
N THR A 203 30.27 50.96 -15.02
CA THR A 203 31.44 51.70 -15.51
C THR A 203 31.54 51.81 -17.04
N ILE A 204 30.72 51.09 -17.82
CA ILE A 204 30.93 50.93 -19.27
C ILE A 204 30.11 51.88 -20.18
N VAL A 205 29.03 52.55 -19.73
CA VAL A 205 28.29 53.50 -20.60
C VAL A 205 27.74 54.70 -19.82
N GLY A 206 27.88 55.90 -20.40
CA GLY A 206 27.50 57.20 -19.83
C GLY A 206 26.21 57.20 -19.00
N ARG A 207 26.36 57.66 -17.76
CA ARG A 207 25.35 57.66 -16.68
C ARG A 207 24.01 58.26 -17.13
N PRO A 208 22.92 57.48 -17.33
CA PRO A 208 21.59 58.06 -17.38
C PRO A 208 21.21 58.55 -15.98
N ASN A 209 20.61 59.74 -15.88
CA ASN A 209 20.07 60.22 -14.61
C ASN A 209 18.88 59.33 -14.22
N ILE A 210 19.04 58.57 -13.14
CA ILE A 210 17.98 57.72 -12.59
C ILE A 210 17.20 58.57 -11.59
N PHE A 211 15.93 58.82 -11.90
CA PHE A 211 15.01 59.48 -10.98
C PHE A 211 14.15 58.43 -10.31
N SER A 212 14.07 58.51 -8.99
CA SER A 212 13.14 57.72 -8.20
C SER A 212 11.69 58.09 -8.55
N TYR A 213 10.77 57.15 -8.31
CA TYR A 213 9.34 57.44 -8.46
C TYR A 213 8.89 58.65 -7.63
N GLY A 214 9.46 58.84 -6.44
CA GLY A 214 9.17 60.00 -5.59
C GLY A 214 9.56 61.32 -6.23
N GLU A 215 10.72 61.39 -6.89
CA GLU A 215 11.16 62.58 -7.63
C GLU A 215 10.25 62.86 -8.82
N ILE A 216 9.88 61.84 -9.59
CA ILE A 216 8.97 62.00 -10.73
C ILE A 216 7.57 62.44 -10.27
N LYS A 217 7.06 61.83 -9.19
CA LYS A 217 5.77 62.19 -8.60
C LYS A 217 5.77 63.63 -8.06
N SER A 218 6.86 64.05 -7.41
CA SER A 218 7.00 65.42 -6.92
C SER A 218 7.08 66.43 -8.06
N ALA A 219 7.94 66.17 -9.07
CA ALA A 219 8.13 67.05 -10.22
C ALA A 219 6.85 67.25 -11.04
N THR A 220 5.98 66.25 -11.10
CA THR A 220 4.71 66.30 -11.83
C THR A 220 3.52 66.77 -11.00
N ASP A 221 3.75 67.17 -9.75
CA ASP A 221 2.70 67.52 -8.78
C ASP A 221 1.66 66.40 -8.63
N SER A 222 2.15 65.21 -8.26
CA SER A 222 1.37 63.97 -8.16
C SER A 222 0.59 63.60 -9.41
N PHE A 223 1.17 63.82 -10.60
CA PHE A 223 0.52 63.58 -11.89
C PHE A 223 -0.77 64.40 -12.07
N SER A 224 -0.75 65.66 -11.66
CA SER A 224 -1.90 66.56 -11.79
C SER A 224 -2.33 66.72 -13.26
N LEU A 225 -3.64 66.66 -13.51
CA LEU A 225 -4.23 66.85 -14.84
C LEU A 225 -3.93 68.24 -15.42
N SER A 226 -3.69 69.24 -14.58
CA SER A 226 -3.31 70.59 -15.04
C SER A 226 -1.92 70.63 -15.69
N ASN A 227 -1.07 69.63 -15.45
CA ASN A 227 0.28 69.53 -16.00
C ASN A 227 0.37 68.59 -17.21
N ILE A 228 -0.76 68.09 -17.74
CA ILE A 228 -0.72 67.20 -18.90
C ILE A 228 -0.32 67.99 -20.17
N LEU A 229 0.69 67.50 -20.89
CA LEU A 229 1.14 68.06 -22.15
C LEU A 229 0.45 67.40 -23.35
N GLY A 230 0.02 66.16 -23.19
CA GLY A 230 -0.67 65.40 -24.23
C GLY A 230 -0.84 63.93 -23.85
N ARG A 231 -1.50 63.17 -24.71
CA ARG A 231 -1.70 61.72 -24.53
C ARG A 231 -1.43 61.00 -25.84
N GLY A 232 -0.45 60.10 -25.83
CA GLY A 232 -0.09 59.26 -26.97
C GLY A 232 -0.48 57.79 -26.76
N GLY A 233 -0.08 56.91 -27.68
CA GLY A 233 -0.33 55.46 -27.58
C GLY A 233 0.30 54.77 -26.36
N TYR A 234 1.29 55.41 -25.73
CA TYR A 234 1.97 54.93 -24.52
C TYR A 234 1.52 55.61 -23.22
N GLY A 235 0.49 56.47 -23.27
CA GLY A 235 -0.10 57.10 -22.08
C GLY A 235 -0.01 58.64 -22.04
N PRO A 236 -0.46 59.24 -20.93
CA PRO A 236 -0.40 60.67 -20.70
C PRO A 236 1.04 61.13 -20.40
N VAL A 237 1.43 62.27 -20.99
CA VAL A 237 2.72 62.92 -20.76
C VAL A 237 2.49 64.14 -19.88
N TYR A 238 3.22 64.23 -18.76
CA TYR A 238 3.11 65.33 -17.81
C TYR A 238 4.33 66.26 -17.91
N LYS A 239 4.10 67.55 -17.72
CA LYS A 239 5.13 68.56 -17.54
C LYS A 239 5.71 68.43 -16.13
N GLY A 240 7.00 68.17 -16.04
CA GLY A 240 7.76 68.34 -14.79
C GLY A 240 8.07 69.81 -14.52
N LYS A 241 8.17 70.20 -13.25
CA LYS A 241 8.76 71.47 -12.80
C LYS A 241 10.17 71.26 -12.29
#